data_AF-A0A7X5HTL7-F1
#
_entry.id   AF-A0A7X5HTL7-F1
#
_cell.length_a   1.000
_cell.length_b   1.000
_cell.length_c   1.000
_cell.angle_alpha   90.00
_cell.angle_beta   90.00
_cell.angle_gamma   90.00
#
_symmetry.space_group_name_H-M   'P 1'
#
loop_
_entity.id
_entity.type
_entity.pdbx_description
1 polymer ?
#
loop_
_entity_poly.entity_id
_entity_poly.type
_entity_poly.pdbx_seq_one_letter_code
_entity_poly.pdbx_strand_id
1 'polypeptide(L)'
;MRKKRIDNERRSIGFMIFVLVMLTGAVFLQVSNIYSRNLEREKEIGRLEQELQAAKELQVELLEEKEHVKSAEFIEAAAREKFRLIKQDEKVFIQDGP
;
A
#
# COMPACT_ATOMS: atom_id res chain seq x y z
N MET A 1 17.15 24.75 65.88
CA MET A 1 17.85 24.36 64.63
C MET A 1 17.21 23.19 63.86
N ARG A 2 16.59 22.18 64.51
CA ARG A 2 15.98 21.01 63.85
C ARG A 2 14.81 21.34 62.88
N LYS A 3 13.90 22.24 63.27
CA LYS A 3 12.72 22.61 62.45
C LYS A 3 13.12 23.20 61.08
N LYS A 4 14.16 24.03 61.05
CA LYS A 4 14.71 24.67 59.83
C LYS A 4 15.35 23.66 58.85
N ARG A 5 15.88 22.53 59.34
CA ARG A 5 16.37 21.44 58.46
C ARG A 5 15.23 20.67 57.80
N ILE A 6 14.19 20.33 58.57
CA ILE A 6 13.03 19.58 58.07
C ILE A 6 12.29 20.39 56.99
N ASP A 7 12.15 21.71 57.17
CA ASP A 7 11.52 22.58 56.17
C ASP A 7 12.35 22.69 54.88
N ASN A 8 13.69 22.68 54.99
CA ASN A 8 14.58 22.67 53.82
C ASN A 8 14.56 21.32 53.09
N GLU A 9 14.50 20.19 53.82
CA GLU A 9 14.38 18.86 53.22
C GLU A 9 13.03 18.70 52.49
N ARG A 10 11.93 19.17 53.07
CA ARG A 10 10.61 19.15 52.41
C ARG A 10 10.58 20.01 51.13
N ARG A 11 11.22 21.18 51.15
CA ARG A 11 11.37 22.03 49.95
C ARG A 11 12.23 21.36 48.88
N SER A 12 13.32 20.69 49.27
CA SER A 12 14.19 19.96 48.35
C SER A 12 13.48 18.76 47.71
N ILE A 13 12.71 18.00 48.49
CA ILE A 13 11.88 16.89 48.00
C ILE A 13 10.81 17.40 47.03
N GLY A 14 10.12 18.50 47.36
CA GLY A 14 9.13 19.11 46.47
C GLY A 14 9.73 19.55 45.13
N PHE A 15 10.93 20.15 45.16
CA PHE A 15 11.65 20.52 43.93
C PHE A 15 12.06 19.29 43.11
N MET A 16 12.55 18.23 43.76
CA MET A 16 12.93 16.99 43.08
C MET A 16 11.72 16.32 42.40
N ILE A 17 10.56 16.28 43.07
CA ILE A 17 9.31 15.76 42.50
C ILE A 17 8.88 16.62 41.29
N PHE A 18 8.96 17.95 41.41
CA PHE A 18 8.62 18.86 40.32
C PHE A 18 9.49 18.61 39.07
N VAL A 19 10.80 18.45 39.24
CA VAL A 19 11.72 18.13 38.15
C VAL A 19 11.39 16.77 37.53
N LEU A 20 11.09 15.75 38.34
CA LEU A 20 10.67 14.43 37.88
C LEU A 20 9.38 14.48 37.04
N VAL A 21 8.37 15.22 37.50
CA VAL A 21 7.12 15.42 36.75
C VAL A 21 7.38 16.13 35.42
N MET A 22 8.24 17.14 35.42
CA MET A 22 8.56 17.87 34.18
C MET A 22 9.29 16.98 33.17
N LEU A 23 10.26 16.17 33.61
CA LEU A 23 10.99 15.24 32.76
C LEU A 23 10.08 14.14 32.20
N THR A 24 9.26 13.52 33.05
CA THR A 24 8.31 12.48 32.61
C THR A 24 7.25 13.03 31.65
N GLY A 25 6.76 14.25 31.88
CA GLY A 25 5.86 14.94 30.95
C GLY A 25 6.49 15.18 29.58
N ALA A 26 7.75 15.62 29.53
CA ALA A 26 8.46 15.83 28.28
C ALA A 26 8.66 14.51 27.50
N VAL A 27 9.03 13.42 28.19
CA VAL A 27 9.15 12.08 27.59
C VAL A 27 7.80 11.60 27.06
N PHE A 28 6.71 11.79 27.81
CA PHE A 28 5.38 11.37 27.40
C PHE A 28 4.93 12.04 26.07
N LEU A 29 5.18 13.35 25.93
CA LEU A 29 4.89 14.07 24.69
C LEU A 29 5.69 13.53 23.50
N GLN A 30 6.97 13.21 23.69
CA GLN A 30 7.79 12.63 22.63
C GLN A 30 7.32 11.23 22.24
N VAL A 31 7.01 10.38 23.22
CA VAL A 31 6.51 9.01 22.98
C VAL A 31 5.18 9.05 22.23
N SER A 32 4.26 9.94 22.62
CA SER A 32 2.98 10.08 21.93
C SER A 32 3.16 10.50 20.47
N ASN A 33 4.07 11.42 20.19
CA ASN A 33 4.36 11.85 18.83
C ASN A 33 4.99 10.72 18.00
N ILE A 34 5.94 9.98 18.58
CA ILE A 34 6.57 8.83 17.91
C ILE A 34 5.53 7.74 17.60
N TYR A 35 4.62 7.46 18.55
CA TYR A 35 3.57 6.47 18.36
C TYR A 35 2.65 6.82 17.20
N SER A 36 2.16 8.07 17.13
CA SER A 36 1.31 8.53 16.02
C SER A 36 2.02 8.44 14.67
N ARG A 37 3.30 8.84 14.62
CA ARG A 37 4.10 8.76 13.39
C ARG A 37 4.36 7.33 12.95
N ASN A 38 4.55 6.41 13.89
CA ASN A 38 4.72 5.00 13.56
C ASN A 38 3.42 4.39 13.02
N LEU A 39 2.27 4.71 13.63
CA LEU A 39 0.98 4.26 13.14
C LEU A 39 0.67 4.77 11.73
N GLU A 40 1.02 6.02 11.43
CA GLU A 40 0.86 6.60 10.09
C GLU A 40 1.76 5.91 9.06
N ARG A 41 3.03 5.66 9.42
CA ARG A 41 3.97 4.92 8.57
C ARG A 41 3.52 3.49 8.31
N GLU A 42 2.97 2.81 9.31
CA GLU A 42 2.48 1.44 9.16
C GLU A 42 1.29 1.38 8.18
N LYS A 43 0.40 2.38 8.24
CA LYS A 43 -0.67 2.54 7.23
C LYS A 43 -0.12 2.81 5.84
N GLU A 44 0.90 3.66 5.73
CA GLU A 44 1.54 3.97 4.45
C GLU A 44 2.22 2.75 3.83
N ILE A 45 2.91 1.95 4.65
CA ILE A 45 3.49 0.66 4.23
C ILE A 45 2.40 -0.27 3.70
N GLY A 46 1.30 -0.44 4.45
CA GLY A 46 0.20 -1.30 4.01
C GLY A 46 -0.43 -0.84 2.70
N ARG A 47 -0.58 0.47 2.49
CA ARG A 47 -1.09 1.02 1.22
C ARG A 47 -0.12 0.76 0.06
N LEU A 48 1.17 1.00 0.28
CA LEU A 48 2.21 0.76 -0.73
C LEU A 48 2.32 -0.73 -1.10
N GLU A 49 2.17 -1.63 -0.13
CA GLU A 49 2.14 -3.06 -0.38
C GLU A 49 0.94 -3.47 -1.23
N GLN A 50 -0.25 -2.89 -0.97
CA GLN A 50 -1.43 -3.11 -1.80
C GLN A 50 -1.25 -2.59 -3.23
N GLU A 51 -0.71 -1.38 -3.39
CA GLU A 51 -0.40 -0.81 -4.71
C GLU A 51 0.63 -1.68 -5.47
N LEU A 52 1.65 -2.17 -4.76
CA LEU A 52 2.67 -3.06 -5.34
C LEU A 52 2.05 -4.40 -5.78
N GLN A 53 1.16 -4.97 -4.97
CA GLN A 53 0.49 -6.22 -5.30
C GLN A 53 -0.42 -6.07 -6.52
N ALA A 54 -1.23 -5.01 -6.57
CA ALA A 54 -2.08 -4.71 -7.73
C ALA A 54 -1.25 -4.49 -9.00
N ALA A 55 -0.13 -3.78 -8.91
CA ALA A 55 0.77 -3.58 -10.05
C ALA A 55 1.40 -4.89 -10.55
N LYS A 56 1.75 -5.81 -9.63
CA LYS A 56 2.26 -7.14 -9.99
C LYS A 56 1.19 -8.00 -10.67
N GLU A 57 -0.04 -7.99 -10.16
CA GLU A 57 -1.16 -8.72 -10.76
C GLU A 57 -1.44 -8.20 -12.17
N LEU A 58 -1.51 -6.88 -12.35
CA LEU A 58 -1.65 -6.26 -13.66
C LEU A 58 -0.49 -6.63 -14.60
N GLN A 59 0.74 -6.70 -14.10
CA GLN A 59 1.88 -7.12 -14.90
C GLN A 59 1.73 -8.55 -15.41
N VAL A 60 1.23 -9.47 -14.58
CA VAL A 60 0.98 -10.86 -14.99
C VAL A 60 -0.11 -10.92 -16.04
N GLU A 61 -1.24 -10.23 -15.82
CA GLU A 61 -2.36 -10.16 -16.77
C GLU A 61 -1.91 -9.63 -18.14
N LEU A 62 -1.14 -8.54 -18.16
CA LEU A 62 -0.61 -7.96 -19.39
C LEU A 62 0.38 -8.89 -20.11
N LEU A 63 1.15 -9.70 -19.37
CA LEU A 63 2.03 -10.70 -19.98
C LEU A 63 1.22 -11.84 -20.61
N GLU A 64 0.17 -12.31 -19.93
CA GLU A 64 -0.73 -13.32 -20.48
C GLU A 64 -1.45 -12.81 -21.73
N GLU A 65 -1.99 -11.58 -21.69
CA GLU A 65 -2.63 -10.95 -22.84
C GLU A 65 -1.63 -10.79 -24.00
N LYS A 66 -0.40 -10.36 -23.71
CA LYS A 66 0.66 -10.21 -24.71
C LYS A 66 0.97 -11.53 -25.42
N GLU A 67 1.01 -12.64 -24.69
CA GLU A 67 1.23 -13.95 -25.29
C GLU A 67 -0.01 -14.43 -26.06
N HIS A 68 -1.22 -14.14 -25.56
CA HIS A 68 -2.47 -14.45 -26.25
C HIS A 68 -2.59 -13.71 -27.60
N VAL A 69 -2.31 -12.41 -27.65
CA VAL A 69 -2.40 -11.63 -28.91
C VAL A 69 -1.33 -12.00 -29.93
N LYS A 70 -0.21 -12.57 -29.48
CA LYS A 70 0.83 -13.12 -30.38
C LYS A 70 0.49 -14.52 -30.89
N SER A 71 -0.48 -15.20 -30.28
CA SER A 71 -0.85 -16.55 -30.69
C SER A 71 -1.32 -16.55 -32.15
N ALA A 72 -0.97 -17.60 -32.89
CA ALA A 72 -1.39 -17.76 -34.27
C ALA A 72 -2.92 -17.77 -34.41
N GLU A 73 -3.62 -18.26 -33.38
CA GLU A 73 -5.07 -18.34 -33.30
C GLU A 73 -5.72 -16.94 -33.24
N PHE A 74 -5.19 -16.05 -32.40
CA PHE A 74 -5.65 -14.66 -32.34
C PHE A 74 -5.32 -13.89 -33.63
N ILE A 75 -4.12 -14.09 -34.18
CA ILE A 75 -3.72 -13.46 -35.45
C ILE A 75 -4.64 -13.93 -36.60
N GLU A 76 -4.95 -15.22 -36.65
CA GLU A 76 -5.85 -15.79 -37.65
C GLU A 76 -7.27 -15.24 -37.47
N ALA A 77 -7.80 -15.23 -36.24
CA ALA A 77 -9.12 -14.67 -35.93
C ALA A 77 -9.23 -13.18 -36.32
N ALA A 78 -8.23 -12.37 -35.94
CA ALA A 78 -8.18 -10.95 -36.29
C ALA A 78 -8.04 -10.73 -37.81
N ALA A 79 -7.30 -11.59 -38.51
CA ALA A 79 -7.18 -11.53 -39.96
C ALA A 79 -8.49 -11.93 -40.67
N ARG A 80 -9.19 -12.97 -40.18
CA ARG A 80 -10.52 -13.35 -40.66
C ARG A 80 -11.53 -12.21 -40.48
N GLU A 81 -11.55 -11.57 -39.31
CA GLU A 81 -12.46 -10.46 -39.03
C GLU A 81 -12.18 -9.25 -39.92
N LYS A 82 -10.91 -8.80 -40.00
CA LYS A 82 -10.55 -7.57 -40.74
C LYS A 82 -10.59 -7.73 -42.26
N PHE A 83 -10.14 -8.87 -42.77
CA PHE A 83 -9.97 -9.09 -44.20
C PHE A 83 -11.02 -10.03 -44.80
N ARG A 84 -11.99 -10.50 -44.00
CA ARG A 84 -12.99 -11.52 -44.38
C ARG A 84 -12.34 -12.76 -45.00
N LEU A 85 -11.14 -13.10 -44.50
CA LEU A 85 -10.39 -14.27 -44.95
C LEU A 85 -11.10 -15.53 -44.47
N ILE A 86 -11.09 -16.55 -45.32
CA ILE A 86 -11.71 -17.84 -45.08
C ILE A 86 -10.59 -18.88 -45.17
N LYS A 87 -10.57 -19.90 -44.30
CA LYS A 87 -9.54 -20.96 -44.42
C LYS A 87 -9.67 -21.66 -45.78
N GLN A 88 -8.56 -22.15 -46.34
CA GLN A 88 -8.55 -22.80 -47.66
C GLN A 88 -9.56 -23.97 -47.77
N ASP A 89 -9.93 -24.58 -46.65
CA ASP A 89 -10.82 -25.74 -46.57
C ASP A 89 -12.23 -25.40 -46.06
N GLU A 90 -12.55 -24.12 -45.78
CA GLU A 90 -13.86 -23.67 -45.28
C GLU A 90 -14.81 -23.34 -46.44
N LYS A 91 -16.00 -23.96 -46.47
CA LYS A 91 -17.06 -23.63 -47.43
C LYS A 91 -18.00 -22.60 -46.83
N VAL A 92 -18.08 -21.42 -47.44
CA VAL A 92 -19.05 -20.38 -47.06
C VAL A 92 -20.37 -20.63 -47.77
N PHE A 93 -21.43 -20.86 -46.99
CA PHE A 93 -22.80 -20.89 -47.50
C PHE A 93 -23.37 -19.47 -47.41
N ILE A 94 -23.36 -18.75 -48.53
CA ILE A 94 -24.07 -17.48 -48.66
C ILE A 94 -25.52 -17.85 -49.00
N GLN A 95 -26.42 -17.65 -48.04
CA GLN A 95 -27.86 -17.75 -48.32
C GLN A 95 -28.27 -16.40 -48.91
N ASP A 96 -28.34 -16.33 -50.24
CA ASP A 96 -28.97 -15.19 -50.91
C ASP A 96 -30.45 -15.17 -50.47
N GLY A 97 -30.80 -14.14 -49.68
CA GLY A 97 -32.16 -13.91 -49.22
C GLY A 97 -33.12 -13.60 -50.37
N PRO A 98 -34.44 -13.66 -50.12
CA PRO A 98 -35.50 -13.63 -51.14
C PRO A 98 -35.51 -12.37 -52.02
#